data_AF-A0AAJ5LHR6-F1
#
_entry.id   AF-A0AAJ5LHR6-F1
#
_cell.length_a   1.000
_cell.length_b   1.000
_cell.length_c   1.000
_cell.angle_alpha   90.00
_cell.angle_beta   90.00
_cell.angle_gamma   90.00
#
_symmetry.space_group_name_H-M   'P 1'
#
loop_
_entity.id
_entity.type
_entity.pdbx_description
1 polymer ?
#
loop_
_entity_poly.entity_id
_entity_poly.type
_entity_poly.pdbx_seq_one_letter_code
_entity_poly.pdbx_strand_id
1 'polypeptide(L)'
;MPELNISKLHSDPHPLPHGIMQTNPRPIYYIDAREPGHSQTAFDNNEDNPRQQTEVKYIQADENVRITLERAYPLGRRYRRSTPNSELLVFNVAPRALRANEQQNRVRIAPRECLLEVTINDAVFMVPAHTAQAIAIRLTDGNHHVVIAPEVKKTVLIDMIGTGNRIETGAGIVHIDAHTGTHQIVVGSGPVLIDKGDAVVNVTGTACLAASPPGSSSTAMPKTMHDWPGP
;
A
#
# COMPACT_ATOMS: atom_id res chain seq x y z
N MET A 1 -43.24 4.78 -22.90
CA MET A 1 -42.10 4.29 -22.10
C MET A 1 -41.04 3.81 -23.07
N PRO A 2 -39.87 4.43 -23.19
CA PRO A 2 -38.81 3.91 -24.04
C PRO A 2 -37.92 2.96 -23.23
N GLU A 3 -37.74 1.76 -23.76
CA GLU A 3 -36.90 0.69 -23.22
C GLU A 3 -35.41 1.08 -23.32
N LEU A 4 -34.68 0.89 -22.21
CA LEU A 4 -33.23 1.09 -22.15
C LEU A 4 -32.55 -0.09 -22.86
N ASN A 5 -32.05 0.18 -24.06
CA ASN A 5 -31.32 -0.77 -24.87
C ASN A 5 -29.90 -0.97 -24.30
N ILE A 6 -29.67 -2.12 -23.66
CA ILE A 6 -28.45 -2.48 -22.90
C ILE A 6 -27.27 -2.89 -23.83
N SER A 7 -27.43 -2.75 -25.15
CA SER A 7 -26.47 -3.24 -26.15
C SER A 7 -25.43 -2.21 -26.63
N LYS A 8 -25.30 -1.05 -25.97
CA LYS A 8 -24.26 -0.04 -26.28
C LYS A 8 -23.11 0.04 -25.28
N LEU A 9 -23.01 -0.91 -24.34
CA LEU A 9 -21.95 -0.93 -23.33
C LEU A 9 -20.72 -1.72 -23.76
N HIS A 10 -20.34 -1.68 -25.04
CA HIS A 10 -19.06 -2.20 -25.50
C HIS A 10 -18.48 -1.28 -26.58
N SER A 11 -17.18 -1.05 -26.45
CA SER A 11 -16.27 -0.36 -27.39
C SER A 11 -16.52 1.12 -27.66
N ASP A 12 -15.86 1.97 -26.86
CA ASP A 12 -14.99 3.01 -27.43
C ASP A 12 -13.88 3.37 -26.43
N PRO A 13 -12.59 3.09 -26.71
CA PRO A 13 -11.50 3.66 -25.94
C PRO A 13 -11.36 5.13 -26.32
N HIS A 14 -11.83 6.04 -25.47
CA HIS A 14 -11.58 7.47 -25.67
C HIS A 14 -10.07 7.71 -25.73
N PRO A 15 -9.55 8.36 -26.79
CA PRO A 15 -8.13 8.65 -26.88
C PRO A 15 -7.75 9.65 -25.78
N LEU A 16 -6.73 9.30 -25.01
CA LEU A 16 -6.11 10.22 -24.04
C LEU A 16 -5.70 11.50 -24.77
N PRO A 17 -5.91 12.70 -24.21
CA PRO A 17 -5.48 13.92 -24.85
C PRO A 17 -3.96 13.93 -24.97
N HIS A 18 -3.47 13.78 -26.20
CA HIS A 18 -2.09 14.07 -26.56
C HIS A 18 -1.84 15.58 -26.45
N GLY A 19 -1.58 16.04 -25.23
CA GLY A 19 -0.97 17.33 -24.96
C GLY A 19 0.50 17.09 -24.62
N ILE A 20 1.40 17.73 -25.34
CA ILE A 20 2.86 17.68 -25.21
C ILE A 20 3.26 17.61 -23.73
N MET A 21 3.56 16.41 -23.21
CA MET A 21 4.09 16.27 -21.86
C MET A 21 5.49 16.86 -21.90
N GLN A 22 5.66 18.02 -21.26
CA GLN A 22 6.95 18.39 -20.74
C GLN A 22 7.39 17.22 -19.84
N THR A 23 8.28 16.39 -20.36
CA THR A 23 8.86 15.26 -19.64
C THR A 23 9.76 15.84 -18.57
N ASN A 24 9.18 16.21 -17.42
CA ASN A 24 9.95 16.40 -16.22
C ASN A 24 10.56 15.03 -15.90
N PRO A 25 11.89 14.86 -15.96
CA PRO A 25 12.52 13.56 -15.70
C PRO A 25 12.36 13.13 -14.23
N ARG A 26 11.94 14.04 -13.33
CA ARG A 26 11.68 13.78 -11.91
C ARG A 26 10.43 14.56 -11.46
N PRO A 27 9.21 14.10 -11.82
CA PRO A 27 8.00 14.78 -11.43
C PRO A 27 7.80 14.72 -9.92
N ILE A 28 7.37 15.85 -9.33
CA ILE A 28 6.92 15.93 -7.95
C ILE A 28 5.40 16.11 -7.99
N TYR A 29 4.67 15.14 -7.46
CA TYR A 29 3.22 15.18 -7.35
C TYR A 29 2.83 15.54 -5.92
N TYR A 30 1.84 16.41 -5.75
CA TYR A 30 1.18 16.62 -4.47
C TYR A 30 -0.10 15.81 -4.49
N ILE A 31 -0.35 15.03 -3.44
CA ILE A 31 -1.55 14.20 -3.33
C ILE A 31 -2.37 14.68 -2.14
N ASP A 32 -3.45 15.42 -2.38
CA ASP A 32 -4.46 15.69 -1.37
C ASP A 32 -5.75 14.90 -1.66
N ALA A 33 -6.29 14.21 -0.65
CA ALA A 33 -7.57 13.51 -0.74
C ALA A 33 -8.74 14.45 -1.10
N ARG A 34 -8.56 15.77 -0.94
CA ARG A 34 -9.55 16.81 -1.21
C ARG A 34 -9.49 17.41 -2.62
N GLU A 35 -8.64 16.89 -3.51
CA GLU A 35 -8.44 17.53 -4.81
C GLU A 35 -9.71 17.63 -5.66
N PRO A 36 -10.06 18.85 -6.12
CA PRO A 36 -11.03 19.08 -7.18
C PRO A 36 -10.35 18.85 -8.53
N GLY A 37 -10.65 17.73 -9.17
CA GLY A 37 -10.07 17.32 -10.45
C GLY A 37 -10.68 16.00 -10.94
N HIS A 38 -10.50 15.68 -12.22
CA HIS A 38 -11.10 14.51 -12.89
C HIS A 38 -10.74 13.22 -12.14
N SER A 39 -11.69 12.74 -11.32
CA SER A 39 -11.56 11.51 -10.58
C SER A 39 -12.65 10.57 -11.05
N GLN A 40 -12.24 9.36 -11.42
CA GLN A 40 -13.17 8.30 -11.74
C GLN A 40 -13.35 7.47 -10.47
N THR A 41 -14.60 7.32 -10.04
CA THR A 41 -14.98 6.49 -8.91
C THR A 41 -15.54 5.17 -9.43
N ALA A 42 -14.96 4.06 -8.98
CA ALA A 42 -15.52 2.73 -9.17
C ALA A 42 -15.97 2.16 -7.82
N PHE A 43 -16.97 1.28 -7.86
CA PHE A 43 -17.37 0.49 -6.70
C PHE A 43 -17.08 -0.97 -6.99
N ASP A 44 -16.30 -1.58 -6.12
CA ASP A 44 -16.00 -3.00 -6.15
C ASP A 44 -16.80 -3.71 -5.05
N ASN A 45 -17.58 -4.72 -5.46
CA ASN A 45 -18.24 -5.63 -4.53
C ASN A 45 -17.24 -6.74 -4.27
N ASN A 46 -16.56 -6.64 -3.14
CA ASN A 46 -15.53 -7.60 -2.79
C ASN A 46 -16.16 -9.00 -2.60
N GLU A 47 -15.88 -9.93 -3.52
CA GLU A 47 -16.41 -11.30 -3.46
C GLU A 47 -15.93 -12.04 -2.20
N ASP A 48 -14.72 -11.74 -1.74
CA ASP A 48 -14.13 -12.30 -0.51
C ASP A 48 -14.76 -11.73 0.75
N ASN A 49 -15.36 -10.53 0.65
CA ASN A 49 -16.09 -9.91 1.74
C ASN A 49 -17.41 -9.29 1.26
N PRO A 50 -18.46 -10.11 1.05
CA PRO A 50 -19.74 -9.65 0.51
C PRO A 50 -20.50 -8.69 1.44
N ARG A 51 -19.94 -8.43 2.64
CA ARG A 51 -20.44 -7.47 3.63
C ARG A 51 -19.74 -6.11 3.51
N GLN A 52 -18.90 -5.91 2.51
CA GLN A 52 -18.12 -4.71 2.28
C GLN A 52 -18.24 -4.23 0.83
N GLN A 53 -18.33 -2.92 0.66
CA GLN A 53 -18.23 -2.25 -0.64
C GLN A 53 -17.01 -1.36 -0.62
N THR A 54 -16.19 -1.44 -1.65
CA THR A 54 -15.00 -0.61 -1.77
C THR A 54 -15.22 0.46 -2.83
N GLU A 55 -15.12 1.72 -2.44
CA GLU A 55 -15.03 2.86 -3.35
C GLU A 55 -13.56 3.06 -3.73
N VAL A 56 -13.28 3.13 -5.04
CA VAL A 56 -11.93 3.36 -5.57
C VAL A 56 -11.92 4.65 -6.36
N LYS A 57 -11.17 5.65 -5.87
CA LYS A 57 -10.94 6.94 -6.56
C LYS A 57 -9.56 6.92 -7.20
N TYR A 58 -9.47 7.06 -8.52
CA TYR A 58 -8.19 7.20 -9.22
C TYR A 58 -7.60 8.61 -9.00
N ILE A 59 -6.32 8.66 -8.63
CA ILE A 59 -5.59 9.91 -8.42
C ILE A 59 -4.60 10.13 -9.56
N GLN A 60 -3.73 9.14 -9.83
CA GLN A 60 -2.66 9.24 -10.82
C GLN A 60 -2.40 7.88 -11.44
N ALA A 61 -2.04 7.86 -12.71
CA ALA A 61 -1.52 6.67 -13.38
C ALA A 61 -0.48 7.09 -14.41
N ASP A 62 0.72 6.53 -14.32
CA ASP A 62 1.77 6.63 -15.33
C ASP A 62 2.46 5.27 -15.54
N GLU A 63 3.57 5.27 -16.28
CA GLU A 63 4.34 4.06 -16.57
C GLU A 63 5.00 3.40 -15.35
N ASN A 64 5.15 4.14 -14.24
CA ASN A 64 5.83 3.69 -13.03
C ASN A 64 4.87 3.28 -11.93
N VAL A 65 3.72 3.96 -11.81
CA VAL A 65 2.79 3.75 -10.70
C VAL A 65 1.35 4.10 -11.05
N ARG A 66 0.42 3.35 -10.44
CA ARG A 66 -0.99 3.70 -10.38
C ARG A 66 -1.41 3.94 -8.93
N ILE A 67 -1.92 5.13 -8.67
CA ILE A 67 -2.30 5.60 -7.33
C ILE A 67 -3.82 5.72 -7.22
N THR A 68 -4.37 5.07 -6.20
CA THR A 68 -5.80 5.07 -5.88
C THR A 68 -6.03 5.42 -4.41
N LEU A 69 -7.18 6.04 -4.13
CA LEU A 69 -7.74 6.12 -2.78
C LEU A 69 -8.86 5.09 -2.67
N GLU A 70 -8.67 4.08 -1.83
CA GLU A 70 -9.60 2.98 -1.63
C GLU A 70 -10.30 3.15 -0.28
N ARG A 71 -11.63 3.20 -0.28
CA ARG A 71 -12.45 3.35 0.93
C ARG A 71 -13.41 2.18 1.03
N ALA A 72 -13.20 1.34 2.04
CA ALA A 72 -14.09 0.21 2.30
C ALA A 72 -15.16 0.61 3.32
N TYR A 73 -16.42 0.34 2.99
CA TYR A 73 -17.57 0.60 3.84
C TYR A 73 -18.38 -0.69 4.08
N PRO A 74 -18.98 -0.86 5.26
CA PRO A 74 -19.89 -1.97 5.54
C PRO A 74 -21.18 -1.86 4.71
N LEU A 75 -21.50 -2.91 3.96
CA LEU A 75 -22.75 -3.04 3.22
C LEU A 75 -23.89 -3.46 4.15
N GLY A 76 -24.75 -2.51 4.50
CA GLY A 76 -25.98 -2.77 5.24
C GLY A 76 -25.91 -2.48 6.75
N ARG A 77 -27.05 -2.09 7.33
CA ARG A 77 -27.12 -1.59 8.72
C ARG A 77 -26.63 -2.61 9.77
N ARG A 78 -26.77 -3.90 9.50
CA ARG A 78 -26.37 -4.97 10.44
C ARG A 78 -24.86 -5.14 10.57
N TYR A 79 -24.09 -4.77 9.54
CA TYR A 79 -22.63 -4.99 9.50
C TYR A 79 -21.80 -3.75 9.85
N ARG A 80 -22.45 -2.61 10.08
CA ARG A 80 -21.79 -1.35 10.51
C ARG A 80 -20.97 -1.47 11.78
N ARG A 81 -21.30 -2.43 12.66
CA ARG A 81 -20.56 -2.66 13.91
C ARG A 81 -19.45 -3.70 13.78
N SER A 82 -19.54 -4.57 12.78
CA SER A 82 -18.64 -5.71 12.62
C SER A 82 -17.48 -5.42 11.67
N THR A 83 -17.66 -4.48 10.76
CA THR A 83 -16.69 -4.22 9.69
C THR A 83 -16.24 -2.77 9.75
N PRO A 84 -14.97 -2.50 10.09
CA PRO A 84 -14.46 -1.14 10.21
C PRO A 84 -14.41 -0.46 8.84
N ASN A 85 -14.67 0.85 8.83
CA ASN A 85 -14.35 1.67 7.67
C ASN A 85 -12.83 1.79 7.58
N SER A 86 -12.28 1.52 6.40
CA SER A 86 -10.86 1.73 6.13
C SER A 86 -10.69 2.67 4.94
N GLU A 87 -9.67 3.52 5.01
CA GLU A 87 -9.27 4.39 3.90
C GLU A 87 -7.78 4.18 3.65
N LEU A 88 -7.43 3.76 2.44
CA LEU A 88 -6.07 3.42 2.03
C LEU A 88 -5.66 4.29 0.85
N LEU A 89 -4.49 4.93 0.95
CA LEU A 89 -3.82 5.49 -0.22
C LEU A 89 -2.92 4.40 -0.81
N VAL A 90 -3.33 3.84 -1.96
CA VAL A 90 -2.69 2.68 -2.57
C VAL A 90 -1.79 3.10 -3.70
N PHE A 91 -0.54 2.65 -3.66
CA PHE A 91 0.42 2.75 -4.75
C PHE A 91 0.64 1.36 -5.35
N ASN A 92 0.12 1.16 -6.56
CA ASN A 92 0.38 -0.04 -7.34
C ASN A 92 1.65 0.21 -8.16
N VAL A 93 2.76 -0.40 -7.76
CA VAL A 93 4.06 -0.20 -8.39
C VAL A 93 4.11 -1.04 -9.67
N ALA A 94 4.38 -0.39 -10.79
CA ALA A 94 4.47 -1.07 -12.08
C ALA A 94 5.76 -1.92 -12.15
N PRO A 95 5.69 -3.12 -12.77
CA PRO A 95 6.88 -3.90 -13.06
C PRO A 95 7.83 -3.13 -13.97
N ARG A 96 9.12 -3.14 -13.67
CA ARG A 96 10.16 -2.55 -14.54
C ARG A 96 11.18 -3.61 -14.90
N ALA A 97 11.49 -3.72 -16.18
CA ALA A 97 12.55 -4.61 -16.67
C ALA A 97 13.87 -4.22 -16.01
N LEU A 98 14.41 -5.12 -15.19
CA LEU A 98 15.69 -4.90 -14.51
C LEU A 98 16.82 -5.07 -15.50
N ARG A 99 17.77 -4.13 -15.49
CA ARG A 99 19.10 -4.43 -16.00
C ARG A 99 19.79 -5.33 -14.98
N ALA A 100 20.62 -6.26 -15.45
CA ALA A 100 21.34 -7.17 -14.56
C ALA A 100 22.09 -6.38 -13.47
N ASN A 101 21.93 -6.79 -12.20
CA ASN A 101 22.54 -6.22 -10.99
C ASN A 101 22.01 -4.86 -10.50
N GLU A 102 20.91 -4.34 -11.02
CA GLU A 102 20.28 -3.11 -10.49
C GLU A 102 19.32 -3.42 -9.33
N GLN A 103 19.78 -3.35 -8.08
CA GLN A 103 18.87 -3.15 -6.94
C GLN A 103 18.55 -1.66 -6.87
N GLN A 104 17.45 -1.24 -7.48
CA GLN A 104 16.96 0.13 -7.31
C GLN A 104 16.17 0.19 -5.99
N ASN A 105 16.42 1.22 -5.17
CA ASN A 105 15.51 1.65 -4.10
C ASN A 105 14.19 2.05 -4.75
N ARG A 106 13.38 1.06 -5.12
CA ARG A 106 12.18 1.24 -5.96
C ARG A 106 11.10 2.00 -5.22
N VAL A 107 11.02 1.84 -3.90
CA VAL A 107 10.08 2.58 -3.06
C VAL A 107 10.81 3.12 -1.84
N ARG A 108 10.66 4.42 -1.57
CA ARG A 108 11.09 5.03 -0.30
C ARG A 108 9.95 5.84 0.30
N ILE A 109 9.72 5.69 1.59
CA ILE A 109 8.79 6.54 2.36
C ILE A 109 9.60 7.25 3.43
N ALA A 110 9.59 8.58 3.43
CA ALA A 110 10.33 9.39 4.39
C ALA A 110 9.48 10.58 4.87
N PRO A 111 9.69 11.07 6.10
CA PRO A 111 9.10 12.34 6.49
C PRO A 111 9.74 13.48 5.69
N ARG A 112 8.93 14.47 5.32
CA ARG A 112 9.40 15.73 4.75
C ARG A 112 8.56 16.87 5.32
N GLU A 113 9.13 17.56 6.30
CA GLU A 113 8.43 18.60 7.07
C GLU A 113 7.09 18.09 7.63
N CYS A 114 5.96 18.65 7.20
CA CYS A 114 4.61 18.25 7.61
C CYS A 114 3.98 17.19 6.68
N LEU A 115 4.73 16.67 5.72
CA LEU A 115 4.30 15.71 4.71
C LEU A 115 5.10 14.40 4.83
N LEU A 116 4.64 13.39 4.10
CA LEU A 116 5.38 12.19 3.78
C LEU A 116 5.82 12.29 2.32
N GLU A 117 7.11 12.10 2.07
CA GLU A 117 7.66 11.91 0.74
C GLU A 117 7.64 10.42 0.41
N VAL A 118 6.92 10.04 -0.63
CA VAL A 118 6.93 8.69 -1.20
C VAL A 118 7.65 8.76 -2.54
N THR A 119 8.80 8.12 -2.67
CA THR A 119 9.54 8.01 -3.93
C THR A 119 9.26 6.65 -4.55
N ILE A 120 8.83 6.59 -5.82
CA ILE A 120 8.65 5.35 -6.57
C ILE A 120 9.33 5.50 -7.93
N ASN A 121 10.32 4.66 -8.23
CA ASN A 121 11.08 4.70 -9.51
C ASN A 121 11.51 6.13 -9.91
N ASP A 122 12.11 6.88 -8.97
CA ASP A 122 12.54 8.29 -9.11
C ASP A 122 11.42 9.35 -9.17
N ALA A 123 10.14 8.96 -9.30
CA ALA A 123 9.01 9.87 -9.15
C ALA A 123 8.76 10.15 -7.67
N VAL A 124 8.48 11.41 -7.32
CA VAL A 124 8.30 11.84 -5.94
C VAL A 124 6.86 12.25 -5.71
N PHE A 125 6.24 11.74 -4.64
CA PHE A 125 4.88 12.03 -4.24
C PHE A 125 4.89 12.62 -2.83
N MET A 126 4.34 13.82 -2.68
CA MET A 126 4.19 14.51 -1.41
C MET A 126 2.77 14.27 -0.87
N VAL A 127 2.69 13.54 0.23
CA VAL A 127 1.45 13.09 0.85
C VAL A 127 1.30 13.74 2.22
N PRO A 128 0.26 14.57 2.46
CA PRO A 128 -0.05 15.04 3.80
C PRO A 128 -0.22 13.88 4.79
N ALA A 129 0.31 14.02 6.00
CA ALA A 129 0.27 12.94 7.00
C ALA A 129 -1.16 12.45 7.33
N HIS A 130 -2.15 13.33 7.17
CA HIS A 130 -3.57 13.05 7.40
C HIS A 130 -4.29 12.43 6.19
N THR A 131 -3.64 12.29 5.04
CA THR A 131 -4.22 11.61 3.88
C THR A 131 -4.37 10.12 4.19
N ALA A 132 -5.61 9.63 4.10
CA ALA A 132 -6.02 8.25 4.39
C ALA A 132 -5.66 7.77 5.82
N GLN A 133 -6.12 6.58 6.20
CA GLN A 133 -5.71 5.95 7.47
C GLN A 133 -4.33 5.31 7.34
N ALA A 134 -4.06 4.63 6.21
CA ALA A 134 -2.80 3.97 5.93
C ALA A 134 -2.38 4.17 4.47
N ILE A 135 -1.09 3.91 4.20
CA ILE A 135 -0.56 3.80 2.83
C ILE A 135 -0.45 2.31 2.50
N ALA A 136 -0.87 1.90 1.31
CA ALA A 136 -0.65 0.55 0.82
C ALA A 136 0.32 0.57 -0.37
N ILE A 137 1.33 -0.30 -0.36
CA ILE A 137 2.26 -0.50 -1.47
C ILE A 137 1.99 -1.90 -2.04
N ARG A 138 1.56 -1.98 -3.29
CA ARG A 138 1.32 -3.26 -4.00
C ARG A 138 2.45 -3.51 -5.00
N LEU A 139 3.16 -4.61 -4.81
CA LEU A 139 4.29 -5.05 -5.62
C LEU A 139 3.89 -6.29 -6.43
N THR A 140 3.82 -6.15 -7.76
CA THR A 140 3.29 -7.18 -8.67
C THR A 140 4.37 -8.06 -9.31
N ASP A 141 5.63 -7.86 -8.95
CA ASP A 141 6.81 -8.60 -9.39
C ASP A 141 7.85 -8.69 -8.26
N GLY A 142 8.98 -9.34 -8.51
CA GLY A 142 10.07 -9.49 -7.53
C GLY A 142 11.14 -8.39 -7.62
N ASN A 143 12.20 -8.54 -6.82
CA ASN A 143 13.39 -7.69 -6.79
C ASN A 143 13.12 -6.20 -6.49
N HIS A 144 12.10 -5.91 -5.67
CA HIS A 144 11.87 -4.56 -5.15
C HIS A 144 12.67 -4.31 -3.88
N HIS A 145 13.15 -3.08 -3.71
CA HIS A 145 13.64 -2.60 -2.42
C HIS A 145 12.73 -1.48 -1.92
N VAL A 146 12.04 -1.76 -0.82
CA VAL A 146 11.14 -0.82 -0.13
C VAL A 146 11.80 -0.37 1.16
N VAL A 147 11.98 0.94 1.33
CA VAL A 147 12.59 1.54 2.52
C VAL A 147 11.63 2.52 3.17
N ILE A 148 11.14 2.18 4.35
CA ILE A 148 10.35 3.09 5.19
C ILE A 148 11.31 3.69 6.22
N ALA A 149 11.52 5.00 6.16
CA ALA A 149 12.47 5.67 7.04
C ALA A 149 12.09 5.46 8.52
N PRO A 150 13.08 5.37 9.44
CA PRO A 150 12.85 5.04 10.85
C PRO A 150 11.85 5.96 11.55
N GLU A 151 11.73 7.21 11.12
CA GLU A 151 10.87 8.22 11.73
C GLU A 151 9.40 8.16 11.26
N VAL A 152 9.10 7.39 10.19
CA VAL A 152 7.74 7.29 9.64
C VAL A 152 6.86 6.52 10.59
N LYS A 153 5.86 7.21 11.17
CA LYS A 153 4.87 6.63 12.10
C LYS A 153 3.54 6.23 11.43
N LYS A 154 3.36 6.56 10.15
CA LYS A 154 2.17 6.21 9.38
C LYS A 154 2.07 4.69 9.24
N THR A 155 0.86 4.13 9.36
CA THR A 155 0.64 2.72 9.07
C THR A 155 0.89 2.45 7.59
N VAL A 156 1.67 1.41 7.28
CA VAL A 156 1.97 0.97 5.91
C VAL A 156 1.55 -0.48 5.73
N LEU A 157 0.80 -0.76 4.67
CA LEU A 157 0.47 -2.11 4.22
C LEU A 157 1.35 -2.41 3.00
N ILE A 158 1.93 -3.59 2.94
CA ILE A 158 2.74 -4.04 1.80
C ILE A 158 2.17 -5.37 1.34
N ASP A 159 1.66 -5.39 0.12
CA ASP A 159 1.23 -6.59 -0.56
C ASP A 159 2.27 -6.88 -1.64
N MET A 160 2.86 -8.07 -1.60
CA MET A 160 3.96 -8.42 -2.48
C MET A 160 3.89 -9.86 -2.96
N ILE A 161 4.32 -10.05 -4.21
CA ILE A 161 4.59 -11.36 -4.83
C ILE A 161 6.01 -11.39 -5.41
N GLY A 162 6.42 -12.52 -5.99
CA GLY A 162 7.72 -12.64 -6.66
C GLY A 162 8.87 -12.95 -5.70
N THR A 163 10.12 -12.85 -6.16
CA THR A 163 11.31 -13.20 -5.36
C THR A 163 12.34 -12.08 -5.39
N GLY A 164 13.10 -11.95 -4.30
CA GLY A 164 14.17 -10.98 -4.16
C GLY A 164 13.72 -9.63 -3.60
N ASN A 165 12.48 -9.53 -3.10
CA ASN A 165 12.05 -8.29 -2.45
C ASN A 165 12.77 -8.11 -1.12
N ARG A 166 13.17 -6.88 -0.85
CA ARG A 166 13.78 -6.44 0.41
C ARG A 166 12.97 -5.30 0.99
N ILE A 167 12.51 -5.46 2.23
CA ILE A 167 11.68 -4.48 2.93
C ILE A 167 12.41 -4.02 4.18
N GLU A 168 12.52 -2.71 4.39
CA GLU A 168 13.04 -2.10 5.61
C GLU A 168 11.92 -1.27 6.25
N THR A 169 11.51 -1.61 7.47
CA THR A 169 10.34 -0.99 8.12
C THR A 169 10.73 0.19 9.03
N GLY A 170 9.79 1.11 9.25
CA GLY A 170 9.98 2.31 10.08
C GLY A 170 9.48 2.16 11.52
N ALA A 171 9.09 3.28 12.14
CA ALA A 171 8.50 3.31 13.50
C ALA A 171 6.98 3.06 13.54
N GLY A 172 6.29 3.18 12.40
CA GLY A 172 4.86 2.93 12.27
C GLY A 172 4.52 1.44 12.26
N ILE A 173 3.22 1.14 12.33
CA ILE A 173 2.73 -0.23 12.14
C ILE A 173 2.93 -0.63 10.68
N VAL A 174 3.57 -1.77 10.42
CA VAL A 174 3.68 -2.32 9.06
C VAL A 174 3.01 -3.69 9.00
N HIS A 175 2.10 -3.87 8.05
CA HIS A 175 1.53 -5.18 7.72
C HIS A 175 2.05 -5.63 6.37
N ILE A 176 2.50 -6.88 6.28
CA ILE A 176 3.12 -7.41 5.07
C ILE A 176 2.41 -8.71 4.69
N ASP A 177 1.76 -8.69 3.53
CA ASP A 177 1.15 -9.85 2.88
C ASP A 177 2.11 -10.31 1.77
N ALA A 178 2.88 -11.37 2.04
CA ALA A 178 4.00 -11.79 1.20
C ALA A 178 3.65 -12.79 0.10
N HIS A 179 2.46 -13.38 0.16
CA HIS A 179 1.85 -14.33 -0.77
C HIS A 179 2.76 -15.48 -1.26
N THR A 180 3.74 -15.23 -2.15
CA THR A 180 4.64 -16.23 -2.75
C THR A 180 6.08 -15.73 -2.90
N GLY A 181 7.03 -16.67 -3.07
CA GLY A 181 8.43 -16.41 -3.40
C GLY A 181 9.37 -16.23 -2.20
N THR A 182 10.55 -15.62 -2.38
CA THR A 182 11.53 -15.43 -1.29
C THR A 182 11.86 -13.97 -1.03
N HIS A 183 11.75 -13.54 0.22
CA HIS A 183 11.85 -12.13 0.62
C HIS A 183 12.77 -11.92 1.83
N GLN A 184 13.32 -10.72 1.94
CA GLN A 184 14.09 -10.25 3.09
C GLN A 184 13.37 -9.09 3.76
N ILE A 185 13.22 -9.15 5.08
CA ILE A 185 12.57 -8.10 5.86
C ILE A 185 13.50 -7.69 7.00
N VAL A 186 13.79 -6.40 7.08
CA VAL A 186 14.53 -5.76 8.17
C VAL A 186 13.53 -4.96 8.98
N VAL A 187 13.27 -5.40 10.20
CA VAL A 187 12.32 -4.78 11.11
C VAL A 187 12.98 -3.62 11.83
N GLY A 188 12.40 -2.43 11.65
CA GLY A 188 12.74 -1.22 12.38
C GLY A 188 12.20 -1.21 13.82
N SER A 189 11.84 -0.03 14.30
CA SER A 189 11.38 0.17 15.68
C SER A 189 9.87 0.00 15.88
N GLY A 190 9.10 0.01 14.79
CA GLY A 190 7.65 -0.17 14.81
C GLY A 190 7.22 -1.63 14.82
N PRO A 191 5.97 -1.93 15.21
CA PRO A 191 5.43 -3.28 15.16
C PRO A 191 5.22 -3.72 13.71
N VAL A 192 5.65 -4.94 13.39
CA VAL A 192 5.50 -5.54 12.06
C VAL A 192 4.70 -6.82 12.16
N LEU A 193 3.62 -6.91 11.38
CA LEU A 193 2.82 -8.12 11.18
C LEU A 193 3.14 -8.67 9.79
N ILE A 194 3.34 -9.98 9.68
CA ILE A 194 3.68 -10.63 8.42
C ILE A 194 2.73 -11.83 8.22
N ASP A 195 1.90 -11.77 7.19
CA ASP A 195 1.26 -12.94 6.60
C ASP A 195 2.14 -13.46 5.46
N LYS A 196 2.75 -14.62 5.66
CA LYS A 196 3.72 -15.16 4.70
C LYS A 196 3.06 -15.90 3.54
N GLY A 197 1.80 -16.35 3.65
CA GLY A 197 1.24 -17.32 2.70
C GLY A 197 2.19 -18.50 2.43
N ASP A 198 2.49 -18.72 1.14
CA ASP A 198 3.44 -19.74 0.66
C ASP A 198 4.87 -19.21 0.48
N ALA A 199 5.15 -17.98 0.90
CA ALA A 199 6.46 -17.36 0.75
C ALA A 199 7.47 -17.82 1.81
N VAL A 200 8.75 -17.80 1.43
CA VAL A 200 9.89 -17.88 2.33
C VAL A 200 10.29 -16.47 2.73
N VAL A 201 10.15 -16.13 4.01
CA VAL A 201 10.42 -14.77 4.51
C VAL A 201 11.55 -14.83 5.53
N ASN A 202 12.67 -14.18 5.21
CA ASN A 202 13.81 -14.04 6.11
C ASN A 202 13.70 -12.71 6.85
N VAL A 203 13.46 -12.77 8.17
CA VAL A 203 13.24 -11.57 8.99
C VAL A 203 14.43 -11.33 9.91
N THR A 204 14.87 -10.07 10.00
CA THR A 204 15.94 -9.59 10.89
C THR A 204 15.48 -8.33 11.62
N GLY A 205 16.06 -8.00 12.79
CA GLY A 205 15.75 -6.77 13.54
C GLY A 205 14.97 -6.98 14.86
N THR A 206 14.83 -5.90 15.64
CA THR A 206 14.32 -5.89 17.01
C THR A 206 12.83 -5.55 17.08
N ALA A 207 11.96 -6.47 16.63
CA ALA A 207 10.53 -6.60 17.03
C ALA A 207 9.73 -7.44 16.01
N CYS A 208 10.01 -8.75 15.91
CA CYS A 208 9.21 -9.61 15.04
C CYS A 208 7.95 -10.12 15.77
N LEU A 209 6.76 -9.80 15.27
CA LEU A 209 5.54 -10.54 15.58
C LEU A 209 5.33 -11.59 14.47
N ALA A 210 5.75 -12.83 14.72
CA ALA A 210 5.42 -13.93 13.82
C ALA A 210 3.95 -14.34 14.04
N ALA A 211 3.13 -14.28 12.98
CA ALA A 211 1.85 -14.98 12.97
C ALA A 211 2.09 -16.49 12.94
N SER A 212 1.51 -17.21 13.89
CA SER A 212 1.55 -18.68 14.00
C SER A 212 0.58 -19.36 13.00
N PRO A 213 0.71 -20.68 12.74
CA PRO A 213 0.27 -21.35 11.51
C PRO A 213 -1.27 -21.54 11.44
N PRO A 214 -1.85 -22.06 10.34
CA PRO A 214 -3.17 -21.67 9.87
C PRO A 214 -4.25 -22.02 10.91
N GLY A 215 -5.00 -21.00 11.33
CA GLY A 215 -6.20 -21.18 12.15
C GLY A 215 -6.20 -20.60 13.56
N SER A 216 -5.18 -19.86 14.03
CA SER A 216 -5.32 -19.16 15.31
C SER A 216 -4.52 -17.85 15.36
N SER A 217 -5.23 -16.76 15.69
CA SER A 217 -4.65 -15.43 15.88
C SER A 217 -3.82 -15.38 17.15
N SER A 218 -2.57 -14.92 17.04
CA SER A 218 -1.75 -14.58 18.21
C SER A 218 -1.15 -13.18 18.05
N THR A 219 -1.64 -12.26 18.88
CA THR A 219 -1.08 -10.93 19.12
C THR A 219 0.13 -11.06 20.05
N ALA A 220 1.24 -10.37 19.77
CA ALA A 220 2.25 -10.13 20.80
C ALA A 220 2.37 -8.62 21.09
N MET A 221 2.42 -8.33 22.39
CA MET A 221 2.60 -7.00 22.97
C MET A 221 4.06 -6.86 23.44
N PRO A 222 4.59 -5.63 23.53
CA PRO A 222 5.92 -5.39 24.08
C PRO A 222 5.99 -5.90 25.53
N LYS A 223 7.08 -6.60 25.85
CA LYS A 223 7.43 -6.97 27.22
C LYS A 223 7.76 -5.68 27.98
N THR A 224 6.87 -5.24 28.87
CA THR A 224 7.14 -4.12 29.77
C THR A 224 8.30 -4.49 30.69
N MET A 225 9.34 -3.66 30.65
CA MET A 225 10.50 -3.72 31.52
C MET A 225 10.10 -3.14 32.88
N HIS A 226 9.86 -3.99 33.87
CA HIS A 226 9.82 -3.61 35.28
C HIS A 226 10.55 -4.68 36.09
N ASP A 227 11.89 -4.60 36.09
CA ASP A 227 12.69 -5.04 37.22
C ASP A 227 13.12 -3.77 37.97
N TRP A 228 12.59 -3.61 39.19
CA TRP A 228 13.17 -2.75 40.22
C TRP A 228 13.58 -3.69 41.36
N PRO A 229 14.84 -3.60 41.86
CA PRO A 229 15.26 -4.39 43.00
C PRO A 229 14.69 -3.76 44.28
N GLY A 230 14.04 -4.56 45.11
CA GLY A 230 13.61 -4.14 46.45
C GLY A 230 14.78 -4.06 47.43
N PRO A 231 14.67 -3.26 48.50
CA PRO A 231 15.23 -3.59 49.81
C PRO A 231 14.35 -4.62 50.54
#